data_AF-A0A2S6MBM1-F1
#
_entry.id   AF-A0A2S6MBM1-F1
#
_cell.length_a   1.000
_cell.length_b   1.000
_cell.length_c   1.000
_cell.angle_alpha   90.00
_cell.angle_beta   90.00
_cell.angle_gamma   90.00
#
_symmetry.space_group_name_H-M   'P 1'
#
loop_
_entity.id
_entity.type
_entity.pdbx_description
1 polymer ?
#
loop_
_entity_poly.entity_id
_entity_poly.type
_entity_poly.pdbx_seq_one_letter_code
_entity_poly.pdbx_strand_id
1 'polypeptide(L)'
;MPEPRSRSAGQRGPAVGSVQAKRTPVPMQRLSVRAQNVLKELAVELTGEQPPKGTWSPSRELLLALTAERLATTRNCGPHTMREIVDWAQGCGVTIKPVIPPGGSLSQMWGELITNASEGALTSAEIASALQRSIRRKSVRIPIAFQVILVKILLSNFE
;
A
#
# COMPACT_ATOMS: atom_id res chain seq x y z
N MET A 1 -51.69 -27.78 -34.25
CA MET A 1 -50.49 -26.94 -34.46
C MET A 1 -50.60 -25.69 -33.60
N PRO A 2 -49.90 -25.67 -32.45
CA PRO A 2 -49.17 -24.47 -32.02
C PRO A 2 -47.71 -24.79 -31.65
N GLU A 3 -46.84 -23.82 -31.89
CA GLU A 3 -45.38 -23.87 -31.79
C GLU A 3 -44.79 -24.07 -30.37
N PRO A 4 -43.53 -24.56 -30.28
CA PRO A 4 -42.88 -24.87 -29.02
C PRO A 4 -42.20 -23.66 -28.34
N ARG A 5 -42.16 -23.73 -27.00
CA ARG A 5 -41.46 -22.82 -26.09
C ARG A 5 -39.96 -22.77 -26.39
N SER A 6 -39.45 -21.57 -26.67
CA SER A 6 -38.01 -21.29 -26.75
C SER A 6 -37.58 -20.49 -25.50
N ARG A 7 -36.78 -21.13 -24.64
CA ARG A 7 -36.07 -20.49 -23.52
C ARG A 7 -34.84 -19.78 -24.08
N SER A 8 -34.72 -18.46 -23.87
CA SER A 8 -33.46 -17.76 -24.13
C SER A 8 -32.52 -17.92 -22.94
N ALA A 9 -31.50 -18.74 -23.15
CA ALA A 9 -30.31 -18.86 -22.31
C ALA A 9 -29.53 -17.53 -22.31
N GLY A 10 -28.88 -17.25 -21.18
CA GLY A 10 -28.21 -15.98 -20.93
C GLY A 10 -26.92 -15.76 -21.71
N GLN A 11 -26.46 -14.51 -21.70
CA GLN A 11 -25.05 -14.18 -21.66
C GLN A 11 -24.89 -12.79 -21.02
N ARG A 12 -24.62 -12.80 -19.71
CA ARG A 12 -23.88 -11.73 -19.04
C ARG A 12 -22.43 -11.90 -19.46
N GLY A 13 -21.98 -11.10 -20.43
CA GLY A 13 -20.57 -10.86 -20.73
C GLY A 13 -20.08 -9.56 -20.06
N PRO A 14 -18.78 -9.44 -19.75
CA PRO A 14 -18.28 -8.60 -18.68
C PRO A 14 -18.00 -7.16 -19.13
N ALA A 15 -18.34 -6.20 -18.28
CA ALA A 15 -17.85 -4.82 -18.40
C ALA A 15 -16.36 -4.77 -17.99
N VAL A 16 -15.48 -5.08 -18.95
CA VAL A 16 -14.06 -4.75 -18.88
C VAL A 16 -13.91 -3.29 -19.26
N GLY A 17 -13.38 -2.50 -18.34
CA GLY A 17 -13.12 -1.09 -18.60
C GLY A 17 -12.81 -0.30 -17.34
N SER A 18 -11.85 -0.76 -16.53
CA SER A 18 -11.17 0.11 -15.57
C SER A 18 -10.41 1.17 -16.36
N VAL A 19 -11.08 2.29 -16.65
CA VAL A 19 -10.46 3.48 -17.23
C VAL A 19 -9.49 4.01 -16.18
N GLN A 20 -8.23 3.61 -16.31
CA GLN A 20 -7.12 4.27 -15.64
C GLN A 20 -7.00 5.63 -16.30
N ALA A 21 -7.75 6.60 -15.79
CA ALA A 21 -7.73 7.97 -16.26
C ALA A 21 -6.27 8.43 -16.27
N LYS A 22 -5.74 8.68 -17.47
CA LYS A 22 -4.43 9.27 -17.71
C LYS A 22 -4.48 10.69 -17.14
N ARG A 23 -4.21 10.83 -15.84
CA ARG A 23 -4.10 12.13 -15.16
C ARG A 23 -2.96 12.88 -15.85
N THR A 24 -3.31 13.98 -16.52
CA THR A 24 -2.34 14.95 -17.03
C THR A 24 -1.43 15.40 -15.87
N PRO A 25 -0.11 15.56 -16.08
CA PRO A 25 0.80 15.99 -15.02
C PRO A 25 0.37 17.38 -14.55
N VAL A 26 -0.17 17.45 -13.32
CA VAL A 26 -0.44 18.72 -12.65
C VAL A 26 0.91 19.42 -12.47
N PRO A 27 1.02 20.75 -12.66
CA PRO A 27 2.24 21.49 -12.34
C PRO A 27 2.69 21.09 -10.93
N MET A 28 3.94 20.63 -10.78
CA MET A 28 4.47 20.04 -9.55
C MET A 28 4.13 20.95 -8.35
N GLN A 29 3.07 20.60 -7.61
CA GLN A 29 2.70 21.36 -6.43
C GLN A 29 3.84 21.21 -5.44
N ARG A 30 4.32 22.34 -4.90
CA ARG A 30 5.35 22.28 -3.85
C ARG A 30 4.79 21.50 -2.67
N LEU A 31 5.53 20.48 -2.22
CA LEU A 31 5.19 19.76 -1.00
C LEU A 31 5.10 20.73 0.18
N SER A 32 4.06 20.56 0.99
CA SER A 32 3.87 21.21 2.27
C SER A 32 5.04 20.87 3.21
N VAL A 33 5.29 21.75 4.18
CA VAL A 33 6.35 21.53 5.20
C VAL A 33 6.14 20.20 5.92
N ARG A 34 4.89 19.82 6.16
CA ARG A 34 4.56 18.53 6.81
C ARG A 34 4.93 17.35 5.92
N ALA A 35 4.56 17.38 4.63
CA ALA A 35 4.92 16.33 3.69
C ALA A 35 6.44 16.22 3.51
N GLN A 36 7.14 17.36 3.45
CA GLN A 36 8.61 17.38 3.41
C GLN A 36 9.20 16.74 4.66
N ASN A 37 8.73 17.08 5.87
CA ASN A 37 9.26 16.51 7.10
C ASN A 37 9.06 14.98 7.17
N VAL A 38 7.90 14.47 6.75
CA VAL A 38 7.65 13.02 6.64
C VAL A 38 8.65 12.37 5.69
N LEU A 39 8.87 12.95 4.51
CA LEU A 39 9.82 12.39 3.55
C LEU A 39 11.26 12.44 4.06
N LYS A 40 11.61 13.45 4.87
CA LYS A 40 12.95 13.55 5.48
C LYS A 40 13.20 12.46 6.52
N GLU A 41 12.21 12.18 7.37
CA GLU A 41 12.27 11.06 8.31
C GLU A 41 12.46 9.74 7.55
N LEU A 42 11.65 9.53 6.50
CA LEU A 42 11.75 8.33 5.66
C LEU A 42 13.05 8.25 4.84
N ALA A 43 13.65 9.38 4.46
CA ALA A 43 14.92 9.40 3.74
C ALA A 43 16.03 8.73 4.54
N VAL A 44 16.12 9.10 5.82
CA VAL A 44 17.09 8.54 6.76
C VAL A 44 16.83 7.05 6.97
N GLU A 45 15.57 6.67 7.15
CA GLU A 45 15.19 5.26 7.41
C GLU A 45 15.36 4.34 6.20
N LEU A 46 14.99 4.79 4.99
CA LEU A 46 14.90 3.93 3.81
C LEU A 46 16.16 3.94 2.94
N THR A 47 16.87 5.05 2.90
CA THR A 47 18.00 5.26 1.98
C THR A 47 19.28 5.68 2.68
N GLY A 48 19.24 6.03 3.97
CA GLY A 48 20.35 6.63 4.68
C GLY A 48 20.70 8.05 4.23
N GLU A 49 19.89 8.65 3.35
CA GLU A 49 20.06 10.03 2.89
C GLU A 49 19.87 10.99 4.07
N GLN A 50 20.77 11.96 4.23
CA GLN A 50 20.68 13.00 5.25
C GLN A 50 20.15 14.30 4.63
N PRO A 51 18.83 14.55 4.71
CA PRO A 51 18.25 15.73 4.08
C PRO A 51 18.64 17.02 4.83
N PRO A 52 18.81 18.14 4.12
CA PRO A 52 19.18 19.42 4.72
C PRO A 52 18.04 20.02 5.56
N LYS A 53 18.38 20.97 6.44
CA LYS A 53 17.40 21.83 7.10
C LYS A 53 16.83 22.82 6.07
N GLY A 54 15.51 22.90 5.94
CA GLY A 54 14.84 23.76 4.95
C GLY A 54 14.33 23.03 3.71
N THR A 55 14.18 23.73 2.58
CA THR A 55 13.63 23.15 1.35
C THR A 55 14.53 22.04 0.82
N TRP A 56 13.94 20.90 0.49
CA TRP A 56 14.66 19.72 -0.01
C TRP A 56 13.82 19.04 -1.08
N SER A 57 14.50 18.52 -2.11
CA SER A 57 13.89 17.74 -3.18
C SER A 57 14.25 16.26 -2.97
N PRO A 58 13.28 15.40 -2.65
CA PRO A 58 13.49 13.96 -2.48
C PRO A 58 14.22 13.33 -3.67
N SER A 59 15.19 12.46 -3.38
CA SER A 59 15.87 11.67 -4.41
C SER A 59 14.90 10.70 -5.10
N ARG A 60 15.19 10.36 -6.36
CA ARG A 60 14.39 9.36 -7.09
C ARG A 60 14.45 7.99 -6.43
N GLU A 61 15.58 7.65 -5.83
CA GLU A 61 15.78 6.40 -5.08
C GLU A 61 14.84 6.31 -3.88
N LEU A 62 14.73 7.39 -3.09
CA LEU A 62 13.75 7.45 -2.01
C LEU A 62 12.33 7.24 -2.52
N LEU A 63 11.94 7.92 -3.61
CA LEU A 63 10.59 7.78 -4.15
C LEU A 63 10.27 6.37 -4.63
N LEU A 64 11.27 5.63 -5.12
CA LEU A 64 11.12 4.23 -5.50
C LEU A 64 11.04 3.30 -4.28
N ALA A 65 11.69 3.66 -3.17
CA ALA A 65 11.63 2.93 -1.92
C ALA A 65 10.34 3.19 -1.11
N LEU A 66 9.62 4.29 -1.41
CA LEU A 66 8.34 4.60 -0.74
C LEU A 66 7.27 3.56 -1.07
N THR A 67 6.52 3.19 -0.04
CA THR A 67 5.30 2.40 -0.17
C THR A 67 4.14 3.08 0.54
N ALA A 68 2.92 2.79 0.08
CA ALA A 68 1.71 3.40 0.65
C ALA A 68 1.58 3.08 2.15
N GLU A 69 2.01 1.90 2.56
CA GLU A 69 1.83 1.42 3.92
C GLU A 69 2.91 1.93 4.85
N ARG A 70 4.13 2.15 4.35
CA ARG A 70 5.14 2.91 5.10
C ARG A 70 4.64 4.31 5.40
N LEU A 71 4.18 5.04 4.39
CA LEU A 71 3.59 6.38 4.59
C LEU A 71 2.46 6.34 5.63
N ALA A 72 1.58 5.34 5.57
CA ALA A 72 0.47 5.23 6.51
C ALA A 72 0.89 4.89 7.96
N THR A 73 2.09 4.35 8.17
CA THR A 73 2.66 4.07 9.50
C THR A 73 3.61 5.15 10.00
N THR A 74 4.12 6.01 9.11
CA THR A 74 5.03 7.09 9.49
C THR A 74 4.32 8.08 10.39
N ARG A 75 5.02 8.48 11.46
CA ARG A 75 4.53 9.50 12.39
C ARG A 75 4.21 10.78 11.62
N ASN A 76 3.15 11.49 12.02
CA ASN A 76 2.73 12.74 11.41
C ASN A 76 2.32 12.67 9.91
N CYS A 77 2.24 11.47 9.32
CA CYS A 77 1.72 11.27 7.97
C CYS A 77 0.22 10.94 7.99
N GLY A 78 -0.60 11.98 8.20
CA GLY A 78 -2.05 11.83 8.12
C GLY A 78 -2.56 11.55 6.70
N PRO A 79 -3.85 11.17 6.51
CA PRO A 79 -4.42 10.82 5.21
C PRO A 79 -4.35 11.92 4.15
N HIS A 80 -4.29 13.19 4.57
CA HIS A 80 -4.09 14.32 3.67
C HIS A 80 -2.63 14.41 3.21
N THR A 81 -1.68 14.36 4.14
CA THR A 81 -0.24 14.36 3.87
C THR A 81 0.15 13.19 2.98
N MET A 82 -0.39 11.99 3.24
CA MET A 82 -0.13 10.81 2.44
C MET A 82 -0.59 10.99 0.99
N ARG A 83 -1.82 11.50 0.78
CA ARG A 83 -2.34 11.77 -0.58
C ARG A 83 -1.49 12.80 -1.31
N GLU A 84 -1.10 13.87 -0.60
CA GLU A 84 -0.22 14.89 -1.14
C GLU A 84 1.11 14.30 -1.63
N ILE A 85 1.77 13.46 -0.81
CA ILE A 85 3.01 12.78 -1.18
C ILE A 85 2.82 11.86 -2.38
N VAL A 86 1.72 11.09 -2.42
CA VAL A 86 1.42 10.16 -3.52
C VAL A 86 1.16 10.93 -4.83
N ASP A 87 0.34 11.97 -4.78
CA ASP A 87 0.03 12.80 -5.95
C ASP A 87 1.28 13.53 -6.45
N TRP A 88 2.13 14.01 -5.53
CA TRP A 88 3.41 14.63 -5.86
C TRP A 88 4.38 13.65 -6.52
N ALA A 89 4.57 12.45 -5.93
CA ALA A 89 5.43 11.41 -6.50
C ALA A 89 4.94 10.98 -7.89
N GLN A 90 3.62 10.88 -8.09
CA GLN A 90 3.02 10.63 -9.39
C GLN A 90 3.34 11.76 -10.40
N GLY A 91 3.30 13.02 -9.96
CA GLY A 91 3.76 14.17 -10.75
C GLY A 91 5.25 14.12 -11.13
N CYS A 92 6.08 13.49 -10.29
CA CYS A 92 7.49 13.17 -10.57
C CYS A 92 7.68 11.92 -11.45
N GLY A 93 6.58 11.29 -11.92
CA GLY A 93 6.63 10.08 -12.74
C GLY A 93 6.84 8.78 -11.95
N VAL A 94 6.75 8.82 -10.62
CA VAL A 94 6.89 7.66 -9.74
C VAL A 94 5.54 7.26 -9.17
N THR A 95 5.10 6.04 -9.44
CA THR A 95 3.88 5.50 -8.82
C THR A 95 4.26 4.77 -7.54
N ILE A 96 3.86 5.31 -6.39
CA ILE A 96 4.03 4.65 -5.08
C ILE A 96 3.12 3.42 -5.07
N LYS A 97 3.72 2.23 -5.02
CA LYS A 97 2.99 0.96 -5.03
C LYS A 97 2.61 0.55 -3.61
N PRO A 98 1.46 -0.14 -3.44
CA PRO A 98 1.19 -0.84 -2.20
C PRO A 98 2.17 -2.03 -2.07
N VAL A 99 2.59 -2.33 -0.84
CA VAL A 99 3.48 -3.48 -0.54
C VAL A 99 2.78 -4.79 -0.92
N ILE A 100 1.50 -4.92 -0.56
CA ILE A 100 0.70 -6.07 -0.95
C ILE A 100 -0.09 -5.67 -2.21
N PRO A 101 -0.03 -6.44 -3.31
CA PRO A 101 -0.78 -6.14 -4.53
C PRO A 101 -2.29 -5.97 -4.26
N PRO A 102 -2.98 -5.03 -4.93
CA PRO A 102 -4.42 -4.91 -4.81
C PRO A 102 -5.10 -6.12 -5.49
N GLY A 103 -6.08 -6.73 -4.82
CA GLY A 103 -6.75 -7.95 -5.29
C GLY A 103 -6.60 -9.11 -4.31
N GLY A 104 -7.02 -10.31 -4.72
CA GLY A 104 -6.91 -11.54 -3.92
C GLY A 104 -7.89 -11.66 -2.74
N SER A 105 -8.01 -12.87 -2.21
CA SER A 105 -8.76 -13.14 -0.98
C SER A 105 -7.91 -12.80 0.25
N LEU A 106 -8.54 -12.46 1.38
CA LEU A 106 -7.81 -12.26 2.64
C LEU A 106 -7.12 -13.56 3.08
N SER A 107 -7.72 -14.72 2.83
CA SER A 107 -7.14 -16.02 3.16
C SER A 107 -5.82 -16.27 2.42
N GLN A 108 -5.78 -15.95 1.12
CA GLN A 108 -4.57 -16.07 0.31
C GLN A 108 -3.47 -15.13 0.83
N MET A 109 -3.81 -13.86 1.05
CA MET A 109 -2.88 -12.87 1.60
C MET A 109 -2.29 -13.34 2.94
N TRP A 110 -3.12 -13.83 3.86
CA TRP A 110 -2.63 -14.35 5.13
C TRP A 110 -1.73 -15.58 4.95
N GLY A 111 -2.05 -16.48 4.01
CA GLY A 111 -1.22 -17.66 3.70
C GLY A 111 0.16 -17.28 3.15
N GLU A 112 0.23 -16.31 2.24
CA GLU A 112 1.49 -15.77 1.71
C GLU A 112 2.33 -15.18 2.84
N LEU A 113 1.74 -14.37 3.73
CA LEU A 113 2.48 -13.76 4.84
C LEU A 113 3.00 -14.77 5.87
N ILE A 114 2.24 -15.84 6.13
CA ILE A 114 2.69 -16.94 7.01
C ILE A 114 3.89 -17.65 6.36
N THR A 115 3.86 -17.85 5.04
CA THR A 115 4.95 -18.45 4.29
C THR A 115 6.20 -17.56 4.35
N ASN A 116 6.08 -16.27 4.03
CA ASN A 116 7.18 -15.30 4.11
C ASN A 116 7.77 -15.22 5.53
N ALA A 117 6.94 -15.34 6.57
CA ALA A 117 7.41 -15.37 7.95
C ALA A 117 8.28 -16.59 8.25
N SER A 118 7.89 -17.77 7.74
CA SER A 118 8.67 -19.00 7.91
C SER A 118 10.02 -18.96 7.16
N GLU A 119 10.10 -18.14 6.10
CA GLU A 119 11.32 -17.91 5.33
C GLU A 119 12.19 -16.77 5.90
N GLY A 120 11.75 -16.10 6.98
CA GLY A 120 12.45 -14.95 7.56
C GLY A 120 12.38 -13.67 6.73
N ALA A 121 11.51 -13.63 5.72
CA ALA A 121 11.37 -12.53 4.76
C ALA A 121 10.25 -11.54 5.14
N LEU A 122 9.53 -11.77 6.23
CA LEU A 122 8.38 -10.93 6.61
C LEU A 122 8.81 -9.54 7.10
N THR A 123 8.31 -8.52 6.44
CA THR A 123 8.60 -7.11 6.76
C THR A 123 7.48 -6.44 7.57
N SER A 124 7.83 -5.42 8.36
CA SER A 124 6.82 -4.63 9.09
C SER A 124 5.84 -3.89 8.17
N ALA A 125 6.29 -3.54 6.96
CA ALA A 125 5.45 -2.92 5.94
C ALA A 125 4.37 -3.89 5.43
N GLU A 126 4.72 -5.15 5.18
CA GLU A 126 3.76 -6.21 4.81
C GLU A 126 2.72 -6.44 5.92
N ILE A 127 3.17 -6.52 7.18
CA ILE A 127 2.28 -6.68 8.34
C ILE A 127 1.27 -5.52 8.41
N ALA A 128 1.74 -4.28 8.36
CA ALA A 128 0.88 -3.10 8.40
C ALA A 128 -0.11 -3.09 7.23
N SER A 129 0.36 -3.45 6.03
CA SER A 129 -0.47 -3.53 4.82
C SER A 129 -1.61 -4.53 4.96
N ALA A 130 -1.31 -5.72 5.49
CA ALA A 130 -2.26 -6.80 5.68
C ALA A 130 -3.33 -6.41 6.70
N LEU A 131 -2.91 -5.84 7.84
CA LEU A 131 -3.80 -5.38 8.89
C LEU A 131 -4.72 -4.25 8.39
N GLN A 132 -4.17 -3.23 7.73
CA GLN A 132 -4.97 -2.16 7.14
C GLN A 132 -5.95 -2.67 6.10
N ARG A 133 -5.55 -3.64 5.26
CA ARG A 133 -6.45 -4.26 4.29
C ARG A 133 -7.58 -5.02 4.98
N SER A 134 -7.28 -5.75 6.06
CA SER A 134 -8.28 -6.44 6.87
C SER A 134 -9.30 -5.46 7.46
N ILE A 135 -8.83 -4.34 8.02
CA ILE A 135 -9.67 -3.25 8.52
C ILE A 135 -10.54 -2.66 7.39
N ARG A 136 -9.95 -2.32 6.25
CA ARG A 136 -10.68 -1.77 5.08
C ARG A 136 -11.77 -2.73 4.58
N ARG A 137 -11.53 -4.03 4.61
CA ARG A 137 -12.51 -5.06 4.25
C ARG A 137 -13.43 -5.48 5.40
N LYS A 138 -13.37 -4.78 6.54
CA LYS A 138 -14.17 -5.05 7.75
C LYS A 138 -14.04 -6.49 8.27
N SER A 139 -12.88 -7.11 8.04
CA SER A 139 -12.57 -8.43 8.57
C SER A 139 -11.73 -8.28 9.82
N VAL A 140 -12.24 -8.78 10.94
CA VAL A 140 -11.49 -8.92 12.20
C VAL A 140 -10.79 -10.28 12.31
N ARG A 141 -10.99 -11.16 11.33
CA ARG A 141 -10.48 -12.54 11.36
C ARG A 141 -9.04 -12.59 10.87
N ILE A 142 -8.12 -12.60 11.82
CA ILE A 142 -6.68 -12.86 11.61
C ILE A 142 -6.42 -14.33 11.96
N PRO A 143 -5.83 -15.16 11.07
CA PRO A 143 -5.53 -16.56 11.38
C PRO A 143 -4.62 -16.73 12.59
N ILE A 144 -4.86 -17.77 13.40
CA ILE A 144 -4.09 -18.04 14.63
C ILE A 144 -2.58 -18.16 14.34
N ALA A 145 -2.20 -18.82 13.25
CA ALA A 145 -0.80 -18.92 12.86
C ALA A 145 -0.13 -17.54 12.70
N PHE A 146 -0.83 -16.57 12.11
CA PHE A 146 -0.33 -15.21 11.97
C PHE A 146 -0.34 -14.44 13.30
N GLN A 147 -1.32 -14.69 14.19
CA GLN A 147 -1.31 -14.12 15.55
C GLN A 147 -0.08 -14.58 16.34
N VAL A 148 0.29 -15.86 16.25
CA VAL A 148 1.50 -16.40 16.89
C VAL A 148 2.76 -15.72 16.35
N ILE A 149 2.83 -15.51 15.03
CA ILE A 149 3.94 -14.77 14.40
C ILE A 149 4.02 -13.34 14.96
N LEU A 150 2.90 -12.63 15.05
CA LEU A 150 2.86 -11.27 15.61
C LEU A 150 3.35 -11.22 17.06
N VAL A 151 2.91 -12.17 17.90
CA VAL A 151 3.35 -12.24 19.31
C VAL A 151 4.85 -12.51 19.40
N LYS A 152 5.39 -13.43 18.59
CA LYS A 152 6.82 -13.70 18.54
C LYS A 152 7.63 -12.45 18.17
N ILE A 153 7.20 -11.73 17.12
CA ILE A 153 7.85 -10.49 16.70
C ILE A 153 7.82 -9.46 17.82
N LEU A 154 6.68 -9.30 18.51
CA LEU A 154 6.58 -8.36 19.62
C LEU A 154 7.55 -8.74 20.74
N LEU A 155 7.57 -10.00 21.16
CA LEU A 155 8.47 -10.47 22.23
C LEU A 155 9.95 -10.31 21.88
N SER A 156 10.34 -10.59 20.63
CA SER A 156 11.73 -10.42 20.17
C SER A 156 12.19 -8.96 20.05
N ASN A 157 11.28 -7.99 20.11
CA ASN A 157 11.65 -6.56 20.15
C ASN A 157 11.77 -6.01 21.59
N PHE A 158 11.40 -6.80 22.60
CA PHE A 158 11.51 -6.42 24.02
C PHE A 158 12.70 -7.08 24.75
N GLU A 159 13.37 -8.05 24.13
CA GLU A 159 14.65 -8.63 24.58
C GLU A 159 15.84 -7.86 23.97
#